data_AF-A0A7C6I0S3-F1
#
_entry.id   AF-A0A7C6I0S3-F1
#
_cell.length_a   1.000
_cell.length_b   1.000
_cell.length_c   1.000
_cell.angle_alpha   90.00
_cell.angle_beta   90.00
_cell.angle_gamma   90.00
#
_symmetry.space_group_name_H-M   'P 1'
#
loop_
_entity.id
_entity.type
_entity.pdbx_description
1 polymer ?
#
loop_
_entity_poly.entity_id
_entity_poly.type
_entity_poly.pdbx_seq_one_letter_code
_entity_poly.pdbx_strand_id
1 'polypeptide(L)'
;MQPTDPHTTEAHVRFVARHYQPNRFDSQKAWVDMQKRLGTPAKRHSLPSYWRAAAAAAVALLLVAGIFYITGDRTERLMAKNERATFTLPDQTGIVMQQGAELTYGKRFGKNDRQVSMRGEIAFAVTHDPSKPFIVTTPVARVEVLGTEFTVNADDKETRLDVASGRVRFTP
;
A
#
# COMPACT_ATOMS: atom_id res chain seq x y z
N MET A 1 48.23 3.82 48.83
CA MET A 1 49.33 4.82 48.89
C MET A 1 50.59 4.07 49.23
N GLN A 2 51.50 3.87 48.28
CA GLN A 2 52.78 3.21 48.53
C GLN A 2 53.75 4.21 49.16
N PRO A 3 54.50 3.83 50.22
CA PRO A 3 55.52 4.69 50.82
C PRO A 3 56.64 4.91 49.81
N THR A 4 56.84 6.15 49.39
CA THR A 4 57.94 6.53 48.49
C THR A 4 59.23 6.57 49.28
N ASP A 5 60.19 5.72 48.92
CA ASP A 5 61.52 5.70 49.49
C ASP A 5 62.22 7.06 49.24
N PRO A 6 62.64 7.79 50.30
CA PRO A 6 63.20 9.13 50.20
C PRO A 6 64.47 9.20 49.34
N HIS A 7 65.25 8.12 49.24
CA HIS A 7 66.47 8.09 48.43
C HIS A 7 66.17 8.11 46.93
N THR A 8 65.05 7.52 46.51
CA THR A 8 64.56 7.59 45.13
C THR A 8 64.04 8.98 44.78
N THR A 9 63.38 9.67 45.72
CA THR A 9 62.81 11.00 45.46
C THR A 9 63.90 12.03 45.13
N GLU A 10 65.03 12.02 45.84
CA GLU A 10 66.15 12.92 45.55
C GLU A 10 66.78 12.69 44.19
N ALA A 11 66.94 11.43 43.78
CA ALA A 11 67.51 11.08 42.48
C ALA A 11 66.62 11.59 41.33
N HIS A 12 65.31 11.45 41.47
CA HIS A 12 64.34 11.92 40.49
C HIS A 12 64.29 13.44 40.42
N VAL A 13 64.28 14.14 41.57
CA VAL A 13 64.30 15.61 41.61
C VAL A 13 65.58 16.16 40.99
N ARG A 14 66.73 15.54 41.29
CA ARG A 14 68.04 15.94 40.74
C ARG A 14 68.12 15.72 39.23
N PHE A 15 67.53 14.63 38.74
CA PHE A 15 67.44 14.34 37.31
C PHE A 15 66.60 15.40 36.58
N VAL A 16 65.43 15.74 37.11
CA VAL A 16 64.53 16.76 36.54
C VAL A 16 65.20 18.13 36.58
N ALA A 17 65.80 18.51 37.72
CA ALA A 17 66.45 19.81 37.88
C ALA A 17 67.62 20.04 36.89
N ARG A 18 68.40 18.98 36.58
CA ARG A 18 69.49 19.08 35.59
C ARG A 18 69.01 19.30 34.15
N HIS A 19 67.79 18.87 33.82
CA HIS A 19 67.26 18.91 32.45
C HIS A 19 66.09 19.90 32.27
N TYR A 20 65.62 20.51 33.36
CA TYR A 20 64.56 21.52 33.32
C TYR A 20 65.10 22.82 32.72
N GLN A 21 64.53 23.21 31.59
CA GLN A 21 64.80 24.51 30.98
C GLN A 21 63.56 25.40 31.16
N PRO A 22 63.68 26.53 31.89
CA PRO A 22 62.59 27.49 32.02
C PRO A 22 62.13 27.94 30.63
N ASN A 23 60.81 28.06 30.45
CA ASN A 23 60.18 28.63 29.25
C ASN A 23 60.32 27.81 27.94
N ARG A 24 60.81 26.57 28.00
CA ARG A 24 60.90 25.68 26.83
C ARG A 24 59.57 25.01 26.47
N PHE A 25 58.66 24.86 27.43
CA PHE A 25 57.38 24.18 27.25
C PHE A 25 56.22 25.13 27.53
N ASP A 26 55.61 25.63 26.47
CA ASP A 26 54.34 26.37 26.53
C ASP A 26 53.20 25.35 26.55
N SER A 27 52.71 25.04 27.75
CA SER A 27 51.61 24.09 27.94
C SER A 27 50.33 24.52 27.22
N GLN A 28 50.14 25.83 27.01
CA GLN A 28 48.95 26.37 26.36
C GLN A 28 49.00 26.13 24.84
N LYS A 29 50.16 26.33 24.20
CA LYS A 29 50.36 25.95 22.79
C LYS A 29 50.35 24.44 22.58
N ALA A 30 51.01 23.69 23.47
CA ALA A 30 51.04 22.23 23.40
C ALA A 30 49.64 21.62 23.46
N TRP A 31 48.75 22.18 24.28
CA TRP A 31 47.35 21.72 24.38
C TRP A 31 46.55 21.97 23.10
N VAL A 32 46.72 23.13 22.46
CA VAL A 32 46.05 23.49 21.20
C VAL A 32 46.52 22.61 20.04
N ASP A 33 47.83 22.35 19.94
CA ASP A 33 48.38 21.46 18.91
C ASP A 33 47.99 20.00 19.13
N MET A 34 47.86 19.57 20.39
CA MET A 34 47.37 18.24 20.72
C MET A 34 45.90 18.07 20.35
N GLN A 35 45.03 19.06 20.60
CA GLN A 35 43.63 19.03 20.15
C GLN A 35 43.50 18.95 18.62
N LYS A 36 44.39 19.63 17.87
CA LYS A 36 44.41 19.52 16.40
C LYS A 36 44.85 18.14 15.91
N ARG A 37 45.80 17.49 16.60
CA ARG A 37 46.35 16.17 16.24
C ARG A 37 45.48 15.00 16.66
N LEU A 38 44.73 15.12 17.76
CA LEU A 38 43.82 14.08 18.26
C LEU A 38 42.49 14.02 17.48
N GLY A 39 42.36 14.80 16.41
CA GLY A 39 41.24 14.76 15.49
C GLY A 39 40.22 15.85 15.80
N THR A 40 39.93 16.67 14.79
CA THR A 40 38.63 17.33 14.70
C THR A 40 37.55 16.29 14.97
N PRO A 41 36.54 16.55 15.83
CA PRO A 41 35.43 15.62 15.94
C PRO A 41 34.94 15.40 14.53
N ALA A 42 34.98 14.15 14.04
CA ALA A 42 34.62 13.82 12.67
C ALA A 42 33.33 14.57 12.38
N LYS A 43 33.38 15.55 11.46
CA LYS A 43 32.23 16.43 11.17
C LYS A 43 31.09 15.48 10.92
N ARG A 44 30.16 15.38 11.88
CA ARG A 44 28.99 14.54 11.74
C ARG A 44 28.29 15.14 10.55
N HIS A 45 28.37 14.50 9.38
CA HIS A 45 27.69 14.95 8.18
C HIS A 45 26.20 14.76 8.48
N SER A 46 25.64 15.73 9.21
CA SER A 46 24.24 15.83 9.50
C SER A 46 23.61 16.18 8.17
N LEU A 47 23.01 15.18 7.54
CA LEU A 47 22.15 15.41 6.38
C LEU A 47 21.20 16.55 6.75
N PRO A 48 21.12 17.59 5.91
CA PRO A 48 20.27 18.72 6.23
C PRO A 48 18.82 18.24 6.35
N SER A 49 18.06 18.84 7.26
CA SER A 49 16.75 18.33 7.70
C SER A 49 15.78 18.02 6.56
N TYR A 50 15.89 18.77 5.45
CA TYR A 50 15.06 18.56 4.26
C TYR A 50 15.30 17.20 3.57
N TRP A 51 16.49 16.59 3.65
CA TRP A 51 16.73 15.24 3.12
C TRP A 51 16.02 14.17 3.95
N ARG A 52 15.92 14.37 5.27
CA ARG A 52 15.14 13.48 6.15
C ARG A 52 13.65 13.61 5.84
N ALA A 53 13.17 14.83 5.63
CA ALA A 53 11.80 15.08 5.20
C ALA A 53 11.50 14.49 3.81
N ALA A 54 12.43 14.65 2.85
CA ALA A 54 12.31 14.09 1.50
C ALA A 54 12.27 12.56 1.52
N ALA A 55 13.13 11.91 2.31
CA ALA A 55 13.11 10.45 2.49
C ALA A 55 11.79 9.97 3.12
N ALA A 56 11.29 10.66 4.15
CA ALA A 56 10.01 10.33 4.78
C ALA A 56 8.83 10.50 3.81
N ALA A 57 8.82 11.57 3.01
CA ALA A 57 7.81 11.79 1.98
C ALA A 57 7.84 10.70 0.89
N ALA A 58 9.04 10.27 0.45
CA ALA A 58 9.18 9.20 -0.52
C ALA A 58 8.65 7.85 0.03
N VAL A 59 8.94 7.54 1.30
CA VAL A 59 8.38 6.34 1.95
C VAL A 59 6.87 6.43 2.07
N ALA A 60 6.32 7.58 2.47
CA ALA A 60 4.87 7.78 2.55
C ALA A 60 4.20 7.62 1.18
N LEU A 61 4.80 8.17 0.11
CA LEU A 61 4.30 8.00 -1.26
C LEU A 61 4.34 6.53 -1.71
N LEU A 62 5.42 5.80 -1.40
CA LEU A 62 5.51 4.37 -1.71
C LEU A 62 4.49 3.54 -0.92
N LEU A 63 4.23 3.89 0.35
CA LEU A 63 3.19 3.25 1.14
C LEU A 63 1.79 3.53 0.58
N VAL A 64 1.49 4.77 0.22
CA VAL A 64 0.21 5.14 -0.40
C VAL A 64 0.04 4.42 -1.75
N ALA A 65 1.08 4.41 -2.59
CA ALA A 65 1.05 3.70 -3.87
C ALA A 65 0.91 2.18 -3.67
N GLY A 66 1.59 1.61 -2.68
CA GLY A 66 1.48 0.20 -2.32
C GLY A 66 0.09 -0.18 -1.83
N ILE A 67 -0.50 0.62 -0.94
CA ILE A 67 -1.88 0.46 -0.48
C ILE A 67 -2.81 0.53 -1.68
N PHE A 68 -2.70 1.58 -2.50
CA PHE A 68 -3.53 1.75 -3.70
C PHE A 68 -3.40 0.57 -4.68
N TYR A 69 -2.18 0.03 -4.86
CA TYR A 69 -1.94 -1.13 -5.71
C TYR A 69 -2.58 -2.42 -5.17
N ILE A 70 -2.60 -2.59 -3.84
CA ILE A 70 -3.20 -3.76 -3.18
C ILE A 70 -4.72 -3.63 -3.07
N THR A 71 -5.24 -2.42 -2.87
CA THR A 71 -6.68 -2.12 -2.76
C THR A 71 -7.33 -1.84 -4.10
N GLY A 72 -6.57 -1.75 -5.19
CA GLY A 72 -7.12 -1.52 -6.53
C GLY A 72 -8.14 -2.59 -6.89
N ASP A 73 -9.37 -2.15 -7.18
CA ASP A 73 -10.48 -3.03 -7.57
C ASP A 73 -10.15 -3.73 -8.88
N ARG A 74 -9.71 -4.98 -8.80
CA ARG A 74 -9.54 -5.84 -9.96
C ARG A 74 -10.91 -6.35 -10.37
N THR A 75 -11.40 -5.82 -11.48
CA THR A 75 -12.63 -6.29 -12.12
C THR A 75 -12.32 -7.26 -13.26
N GLU A 76 -13.16 -8.25 -13.43
CA GLU A 76 -13.19 -9.15 -14.59
C GLU A 76 -14.33 -8.69 -15.50
N ARG A 77 -14.04 -8.60 -16.81
CA ARG A 77 -15.00 -8.15 -17.84
C ARG A 77 -15.24 -9.27 -18.84
N LEU A 78 -16.50 -9.65 -18.98
CA LEU A 78 -17.01 -10.58 -19.98
C LEU A 78 -17.63 -9.78 -21.14
N MET A 79 -17.38 -10.23 -22.36
CA MET A 79 -17.92 -9.62 -23.58
C MET A 79 -18.37 -10.69 -24.56
N ALA A 80 -19.59 -10.53 -25.08
CA ALA A 80 -20.11 -11.33 -26.18
C ALA A 80 -19.90 -10.57 -27.50
N LYS A 81 -18.72 -10.72 -28.13
CA LYS A 81 -18.30 -9.84 -29.25
C LYS A 81 -19.16 -10.00 -30.51
N ASN A 82 -19.16 -11.20 -31.09
CA ASN A 82 -19.72 -11.45 -32.42
C ASN A 82 -20.89 -12.43 -32.42
N GLU A 83 -21.14 -13.09 -31.29
CA GLU A 83 -22.15 -14.12 -31.16
C GLU A 83 -22.64 -14.19 -29.71
N ARG A 84 -23.75 -14.89 -29.51
CA ARG A 84 -24.28 -15.20 -28.19
C ARG A 84 -23.28 -16.03 -27.41
N ALA A 85 -22.95 -15.61 -26.21
CA ALA A 85 -22.00 -16.29 -25.34
C ALA A 85 -22.67 -16.76 -24.05
N THR A 86 -22.25 -17.93 -23.55
CA THR A 86 -22.73 -18.48 -22.28
C THR A 86 -21.56 -18.55 -21.31
N PHE A 87 -21.76 -18.08 -20.09
CA PHE A 87 -20.76 -18.16 -19.03
C PHE A 87 -21.41 -18.64 -17.73
N THR A 88 -20.57 -19.13 -16.83
CA THR A 88 -20.96 -19.45 -15.46
C THR A 88 -20.13 -18.60 -14.51
N LEU A 89 -20.79 -17.85 -13.65
CA LEU A 89 -20.14 -17.00 -12.66
C LEU A 89 -19.59 -17.86 -11.49
N PRO A 90 -18.65 -17.32 -10.68
CA PRO A 90 -18.07 -18.05 -9.55
C PRO A 90 -19.07 -18.57 -8.50
N ASP A 91 -20.26 -17.96 -8.40
CA ASP A 91 -21.36 -18.39 -7.52
C ASP A 91 -22.29 -19.45 -8.16
N GLN A 92 -21.86 -20.04 -9.28
CA GLN A 92 -22.62 -20.99 -10.11
C GLN A 92 -23.84 -20.39 -10.83
N THR A 93 -24.01 -19.07 -10.82
CA THR A 93 -25.04 -18.41 -11.63
C THR A 93 -24.74 -18.58 -13.11
N GLY A 94 -25.73 -19.06 -13.87
CA GLY A 94 -25.64 -19.15 -15.32
C GLY A 94 -25.99 -17.83 -15.98
N ILE A 95 -25.19 -17.40 -16.94
CA ILE A 95 -25.46 -16.20 -17.73
C ILE A 95 -25.40 -16.49 -19.22
N VAL A 96 -26.33 -15.89 -19.96
CA VAL A 96 -26.36 -15.95 -21.41
C VAL A 96 -26.44 -14.54 -21.97
N MET A 97 -25.38 -14.15 -22.65
CA MET A 97 -25.14 -12.80 -23.14
C MET A 97 -25.40 -12.74 -24.65
N GLN A 98 -26.23 -11.78 -25.09
CA GLN A 98 -26.41 -11.50 -26.51
C GLN A 98 -25.20 -10.78 -27.11
N GLN A 99 -25.09 -10.76 -28.44
CA GLN A 99 -24.03 -10.03 -29.13
C GLN A 99 -24.00 -8.55 -28.71
N GLY A 100 -22.81 -8.03 -28.44
CA GLY A 100 -22.58 -6.67 -27.98
C GLY A 100 -22.81 -6.45 -26.49
N ALA A 101 -23.30 -7.46 -25.75
CA ALA A 101 -23.48 -7.35 -24.31
C ALA A 101 -22.15 -7.44 -23.56
N GLU A 102 -22.10 -6.74 -22.43
CA GLU A 102 -20.94 -6.65 -21.56
C GLU A 102 -21.36 -6.83 -20.11
N LEU A 103 -20.55 -7.56 -19.35
CA LEU A 103 -20.76 -7.77 -17.93
C LEU A 103 -19.42 -7.67 -17.19
N THR A 104 -19.42 -6.96 -16.06
CA THR A 104 -18.23 -6.73 -15.24
C THR A 104 -18.52 -7.11 -13.80
N TYR A 105 -17.63 -7.85 -13.15
CA TYR A 105 -17.73 -8.21 -11.73
C TYR A 105 -16.37 -8.13 -11.03
N GLY A 106 -16.37 -7.99 -9.71
CA GLY A 106 -15.12 -7.91 -8.93
C GLY A 106 -14.46 -9.28 -8.73
N LYS A 107 -13.14 -9.33 -8.58
CA LYS A 107 -12.40 -10.59 -8.30
C LYS A 107 -12.86 -11.35 -7.05
N ARG A 108 -13.52 -10.66 -6.11
CA ARG A 108 -14.08 -11.23 -4.87
C ARG A 108 -15.56 -11.59 -4.96
N PHE A 109 -16.14 -11.54 -6.16
CA PHE A 109 -17.51 -11.95 -6.43
C PHE A 109 -17.81 -13.35 -5.88
N GLY A 110 -18.96 -13.51 -5.23
CA GLY A 110 -19.37 -14.73 -4.52
C GLY A 110 -18.79 -14.87 -3.10
N LYS A 111 -17.63 -14.26 -2.81
CA LYS A 111 -17.03 -14.30 -1.46
C LYS A 111 -17.62 -13.23 -0.56
N ASN A 112 -17.51 -11.96 -0.95
CA ASN A 112 -17.97 -10.83 -0.15
C ASN A 112 -19.35 -10.35 -0.59
N ASP A 113 -19.52 -10.15 -1.90
CA ASP A 113 -20.72 -9.64 -2.54
C ASP A 113 -21.03 -10.43 -3.83
N ARG A 114 -22.24 -10.27 -4.35
CA ARG A 114 -22.65 -10.80 -5.65
C ARG A 114 -23.12 -9.65 -6.54
N GLN A 115 -22.23 -8.69 -6.79
CA GLN A 115 -22.52 -7.53 -7.62
C GLN A 115 -21.91 -7.64 -9.01
N VAL A 116 -22.73 -7.38 -10.02
CA VAL A 116 -22.33 -7.27 -11.42
C VAL A 116 -22.76 -5.92 -11.99
N SER A 117 -22.01 -5.38 -12.93
CA SER A 117 -22.40 -4.24 -13.75
C SER A 117 -22.54 -4.70 -15.19
N MET A 118 -23.58 -4.28 -15.92
CA MET A 118 -23.82 -4.75 -17.28
C MET A 118 -24.33 -3.68 -18.24
N ARG A 119 -24.17 -3.98 -19.53
CA ARG A 119 -24.78 -3.30 -20.68
C ARG A 119 -25.20 -4.32 -21.73
N GLY A 120 -26.22 -3.99 -22.52
CA GLY A 120 -26.82 -4.87 -23.52
C GLY A 120 -27.84 -5.83 -22.92
N GLU A 121 -28.08 -6.95 -23.60
CA GLU A 121 -29.07 -7.95 -23.21
C GLU A 121 -28.42 -9.22 -22.64
N ILE A 122 -28.78 -9.56 -21.40
CA ILE A 122 -28.26 -10.72 -20.68
C ILE A 122 -29.38 -11.43 -19.94
N ALA A 123 -29.50 -12.74 -20.16
CA ALA A 123 -30.35 -13.62 -19.38
C ALA A 123 -29.56 -14.23 -18.22
N PHE A 124 -30.17 -14.24 -17.04
CA PHE A 124 -29.60 -14.72 -15.79
C PHE A 124 -30.43 -15.87 -15.22
N ALA A 125 -29.75 -16.96 -14.84
CA ALA A 125 -30.28 -18.03 -14.01
C ALA A 125 -29.50 -18.01 -12.68
N VAL A 126 -29.98 -17.20 -11.73
CA VAL A 126 -29.24 -16.91 -10.49
C VAL A 126 -29.37 -18.02 -9.47
N THR A 127 -28.21 -18.50 -8.97
CA THR A 127 -28.17 -19.46 -7.87
C THR A 127 -28.86 -18.89 -6.63
N HIS A 128 -29.80 -19.64 -6.08
CA HIS A 128 -30.53 -19.22 -4.88
C HIS A 128 -29.61 -19.16 -3.66
N ASP A 129 -29.43 -17.96 -3.11
CA ASP A 129 -28.74 -17.71 -1.84
C ASP A 129 -29.39 -16.50 -1.15
N PRO A 130 -30.20 -16.73 -0.09
CA PRO A 130 -30.89 -15.68 0.63
C PRO A 130 -29.97 -14.87 1.56
N SER A 131 -28.79 -15.39 1.88
CA SER A 131 -27.83 -14.72 2.77
C SER A 131 -27.04 -13.60 2.09
N LYS A 132 -26.90 -13.68 0.75
CA LYS A 132 -26.16 -12.70 -0.04
C LYS A 132 -26.96 -12.34 -1.29
N PRO A 133 -27.63 -11.19 -1.40
CA PRO A 133 -28.35 -10.83 -2.62
C PRO A 133 -27.44 -10.75 -3.86
N PHE A 134 -27.97 -11.12 -5.02
CA PHE A 134 -27.35 -10.90 -6.33
C PHE A 134 -27.85 -9.56 -6.88
N ILE A 135 -26.91 -8.68 -7.21
CA ILE A 135 -27.17 -7.29 -7.56
C ILE A 135 -26.64 -7.03 -8.97
N VAL A 136 -27.53 -6.65 -9.89
CA VAL A 136 -27.20 -6.19 -11.24
C VAL A 136 -27.34 -4.67 -11.26
N THR A 137 -26.23 -3.98 -11.54
CA THR A 137 -26.22 -2.55 -11.81
C THR A 137 -26.23 -2.32 -13.32
N THR A 138 -27.16 -1.50 -13.79
CA THR A 138 -27.19 -0.96 -15.15
C THR A 138 -26.88 0.53 -15.11
N PRO A 139 -26.75 1.23 -16.25
CA PRO A 139 -26.49 2.68 -16.26
C PRO A 139 -27.57 3.51 -15.55
N VAL A 140 -28.83 3.05 -15.57
CA VAL A 140 -30.00 3.81 -15.12
C VAL A 140 -30.85 3.07 -14.09
N ALA A 141 -30.46 1.88 -13.65
CA ALA A 141 -31.23 1.11 -12.68
C ALA A 141 -30.35 0.11 -11.89
N ARG A 142 -30.93 -0.44 -10.85
CA ARG A 142 -30.40 -1.53 -10.05
C ARG A 142 -31.46 -2.61 -9.87
N VAL A 143 -31.06 -3.85 -10.10
CA VAL A 143 -31.91 -5.03 -9.97
C VAL A 143 -31.32 -5.93 -8.89
N GLU A 144 -32.12 -6.34 -7.92
CA GLU A 144 -31.67 -7.21 -6.84
C GLU A 144 -32.56 -8.44 -6.68
N VAL A 145 -31.92 -9.59 -6.53
CA VAL A 145 -32.59 -10.90 -6.44
C VAL A 145 -31.89 -11.82 -5.46
N LEU A 146 -32.60 -12.83 -4.97
CA LEU A 146 -32.02 -13.88 -4.12
C LEU A 146 -31.78 -15.19 -4.87
N GLY A 147 -32.50 -15.42 -5.97
CA GLY A 147 -32.46 -16.63 -6.80
C GLY A 147 -33.67 -16.60 -7.73
N THR A 148 -33.46 -16.06 -8.92
CA THR A 148 -34.50 -15.64 -9.87
C THR A 148 -33.97 -15.90 -11.27
N GLU A 149 -34.86 -16.31 -12.17
CA GLU A 149 -34.58 -16.36 -13.61
C GLU A 149 -35.18 -15.12 -14.27
N PHE A 150 -34.33 -14.31 -14.89
CA PHE A 150 -34.75 -13.04 -15.49
C PHE A 150 -33.79 -12.61 -16.60
N THR A 151 -34.27 -11.75 -17.48
CA THR A 151 -33.49 -11.13 -18.55
C THR A 151 -33.47 -9.62 -18.32
N VAL A 152 -32.29 -9.02 -18.49
CA VAL A 152 -32.11 -7.57 -18.45
C VAL A 152 -31.62 -7.12 -19.80
N ASN A 153 -32.29 -6.13 -20.38
CA ASN A 153 -31.79 -5.39 -21.54
C ASN A 153 -31.60 -3.93 -21.10
N ALA A 154 -30.36 -3.46 -21.12
CA ALA A 154 -30.03 -2.13 -20.63
C ALA A 154 -29.06 -1.37 -21.54
N ASP A 155 -29.37 -0.10 -21.76
CA ASP A 155 -28.50 0.86 -22.41
C ASP A 155 -28.31 2.10 -21.51
N ASP A 156 -27.75 3.18 -22.06
CA ASP A 156 -27.49 4.41 -21.30
C ASP A 156 -28.75 5.23 -20.98
N LYS A 157 -29.91 4.87 -21.52
CA LYS A 157 -31.17 5.62 -21.39
C LYS A 157 -32.22 4.84 -20.63
N GLU A 158 -32.33 3.54 -20.87
CA GLU A 158 -33.38 2.70 -20.30
C GLU A 158 -32.86 1.34 -19.82
N THR A 159 -33.65 0.72 -18.95
CA THR A 159 -33.44 -0.64 -18.50
C THR A 159 -34.77 -1.36 -18.53
N ARG A 160 -34.83 -2.44 -19.32
CA ARG A 160 -35.96 -3.36 -19.37
C ARG A 160 -35.61 -4.63 -18.62
N LEU A 161 -36.54 -5.08 -17.78
CA LEU A 161 -36.41 -6.28 -16.97
C LEU A 161 -37.60 -7.20 -17.27
N ASP A 162 -37.30 -8.41 -17.73
CA ASP A 162 -38.29 -9.47 -17.94
C ASP A 162 -38.02 -10.60 -16.93
N VAL A 163 -38.99 -10.90 -16.07
CA VAL A 163 -38.84 -11.91 -15.01
C VAL A 163 -39.56 -13.18 -15.41
N ALA A 164 -38.83 -14.28 -15.55
CA ALA A 164 -39.39 -15.59 -15.86
C ALA A 164 -39.88 -16.29 -14.59
N SER A 165 -39.11 -16.23 -13.51
CA SER A 165 -39.44 -16.90 -12.24
C SER A 165 -38.75 -16.24 -11.05
N GLY A 166 -39.45 -16.15 -9.92
CA GLY A 166 -38.89 -15.66 -8.66
C GLY A 166 -39.37 -14.26 -8.29
N ARG A 167 -38.55 -13.53 -7.53
CA ARG A 167 -38.84 -12.16 -7.08
C ARG A 167 -37.68 -11.25 -7.36
N VAL A 168 -38.01 -10.01 -7.70
CA VAL A 168 -37.04 -8.99 -8.05
C VAL A 168 -37.38 -7.69 -7.34
N ARG A 169 -36.35 -7.04 -6.79
CA ARG A 169 -36.42 -5.64 -6.38
C ARG A 169 -35.79 -4.80 -7.48
N PHE A 170 -36.59 -3.93 -8.09
CA PHE A 170 -36.16 -3.01 -9.13
C PHE A 170 -36.11 -1.59 -8.57
N THR A 171 -34.95 -0.93 -8.72
CA THR A 171 -34.71 0.44 -8.26
C THR A 171 -34.18 1.25 -9.45
N PRO A 172 -34.97 2.15 -10.04
CA PRO A 172 -34.49 3.09 -11.07
C PRO A 172 -33.55 4.15 -10.49
#